data_AF-A0AA96XNH7-F1
#
_entry.id   AF-A0AA96XNH7-F1
#
_cell.length_a   1.000
_cell.length_b   1.000
_cell.length_c   1.000
_cell.angle_alpha   90.00
_cell.angle_beta   90.00
_cell.angle_gamma   90.00
#
_symmetry.space_group_name_H-M   'P 1'
#
loop_
_entity.id
_entity.type
_entity.pdbx_description
1 polymer ?
#
loop_
_entity_poly.entity_id
_entity_poly.type
_entity_poly.pdbx_seq_one_letter_code
_entity_poly.pdbx_strand_id
1 'polypeptide(L)'
;MLVTGGGGGTAYVYLGAMSLLDEYGLEPRLLAGTSMGAILAIMRSRLSRFDATDMINIVRGLSFRKLFRFISTESRYGLPAALRLFLRAGLGRFFSAGPENSGMRLKDLPVPTLIAVGGIRRGMLPRPLEYYERLLGTSPLGLLNPAGVARRIQAAMGAMAELFTRPEITARLYLGADDTTGDFDALDAAGFSSALPGVIHYDVLREDPGMHTLVEGLMGQHGVARLIDGGLVDNLPAKAAWKAVARGRIGTRNAFILALDGFAPKLTTPFWLPLQRLAAMTVAPNLPYTHHVKRFPRTLSPLDVVPSVELASKALQFGRAALSEDLPFLRRMLAPLPPVL
;
A
#
# COMPACT_ATOMS: atom_id res chain seq x y z
N MET A 1 -10.86 -11.23 -8.07
CA MET A 1 -9.97 -10.07 -7.82
C MET A 1 -9.51 -10.13 -6.37
N LEU A 2 -8.33 -9.60 -6.10
CA LEU A 2 -7.80 -9.52 -4.74
C LEU A 2 -7.45 -8.07 -4.39
N VAL A 3 -7.99 -7.57 -3.29
CA VAL A 3 -7.77 -6.21 -2.78
C VAL A 3 -6.98 -6.30 -1.48
N THR A 4 -5.89 -5.56 -1.33
CA THR A 4 -4.99 -5.62 -0.17
C THR A 4 -4.87 -4.25 0.49
N GLY A 5 -5.30 -4.15 1.75
CA GLY A 5 -5.26 -2.89 2.49
C GLY A 5 -3.89 -2.54 3.07
N GLY A 6 -3.70 -1.29 3.48
CA GLY A 6 -2.49 -0.85 4.18
C GLY A 6 -2.42 -1.31 5.65
N GLY A 7 -1.48 -0.73 6.41
CA GLY A 7 -1.30 -1.02 7.84
C GLY A 7 0.10 -1.44 8.27
N GLY A 8 1.12 -1.22 7.42
CA GLY A 8 2.51 -1.57 7.72
C GLY A 8 2.68 -3.08 7.90
N GLY A 9 3.33 -3.50 8.98
CA GLY A 9 3.63 -4.91 9.25
C GLY A 9 2.39 -5.83 9.31
N THR A 10 1.19 -5.30 9.55
CA THR A 10 -0.03 -6.12 9.57
C THR A 10 -0.32 -6.80 8.23
N ALA A 11 0.13 -6.22 7.12
CA ALA A 11 -0.14 -6.71 5.77
C ALA A 11 0.61 -8.01 5.43
N TYR A 12 1.66 -8.41 6.17
CA TYR A 12 2.40 -9.64 5.88
C TYR A 12 1.53 -10.91 5.97
N VAL A 13 0.40 -10.86 6.68
CA VAL A 13 -0.58 -11.97 6.68
C VAL A 13 -1.20 -12.22 5.32
N TYR A 14 -1.19 -11.24 4.42
CA TYR A 14 -1.72 -11.42 3.06
C TYR A 14 -0.89 -12.41 2.26
N LEU A 15 0.41 -12.59 2.57
CA LEU A 15 1.23 -13.62 1.94
C LEU A 15 0.68 -15.02 2.21
N GLY A 16 0.18 -15.25 3.43
CA GLY A 16 -0.49 -16.49 3.79
C GLY A 16 -1.80 -16.68 3.03
N ALA A 17 -2.61 -15.63 2.96
CA ALA A 17 -3.84 -15.64 2.17
C ALA A 17 -3.57 -15.95 0.69
N MET A 18 -2.60 -15.26 0.07
CA MET A 18 -2.20 -15.49 -1.33
C MET A 18 -1.65 -16.90 -1.55
N SER A 19 -0.86 -17.43 -0.62
CA SER A 19 -0.35 -18.81 -0.66
C SER A 19 -1.49 -19.83 -0.68
N LEU A 20 -2.48 -19.63 0.18
CA LEU A 20 -3.62 -20.54 0.26
C LEU A 20 -4.51 -20.44 -0.98
N LEU A 21 -4.75 -19.24 -1.49
CA LEU A 21 -5.51 -19.07 -2.73
C LEU A 21 -4.83 -19.76 -3.91
N ASP A 22 -3.51 -19.61 -4.05
CA ASP A 22 -2.73 -20.22 -5.12
C ASP A 22 -2.76 -21.76 -5.07
N GLU A 23 -2.61 -22.35 -3.88
CA GLU A 23 -2.71 -23.80 -3.64
C GLU A 23 -4.05 -24.40 -4.09
N TYR A 24 -5.13 -23.63 -3.99
CA TYR A 24 -6.47 -24.04 -4.43
C TYR A 24 -6.80 -23.58 -5.86
N GLY A 25 -5.82 -23.06 -6.61
CA GLY A 25 -6.00 -22.59 -7.99
C GLY A 25 -6.85 -21.31 -8.11
N LEU A 26 -7.05 -20.57 -7.01
CA LEU A 26 -7.87 -19.36 -6.97
C LEU A 26 -7.03 -18.12 -7.29
N GLU A 27 -6.68 -17.96 -8.56
CA GLU A 27 -5.78 -16.90 -9.00
C GLU A 27 -6.50 -15.55 -9.24
N PRO A 28 -5.94 -14.43 -8.75
CA PRO A 28 -6.48 -13.11 -9.04
C PRO A 28 -6.19 -12.70 -10.50
N ARG A 29 -7.22 -12.25 -11.23
CA ARG A 29 -7.07 -11.59 -12.54
C ARG A 29 -6.85 -10.07 -12.46
N LEU A 30 -6.98 -9.50 -11.27
CA LEU A 30 -6.73 -8.09 -10.95
C LEU A 30 -6.34 -8.01 -9.48
N LEU A 31 -5.32 -7.22 -9.20
CA LEU A 31 -4.90 -6.82 -7.86
C LEU A 31 -5.19 -5.33 -7.65
N ALA A 32 -5.53 -4.95 -6.42
CA ALA A 32 -5.58 -3.56 -6.02
C ALA A 32 -5.01 -3.41 -4.62
N GLY A 33 -4.08 -2.49 -4.41
CA GLY A 33 -3.36 -2.38 -3.15
C GLY A 33 -3.15 -0.95 -2.68
N THR A 34 -3.00 -0.81 -1.36
CA THR A 34 -2.68 0.46 -0.69
C THR A 34 -1.52 0.28 0.28
N SER A 35 -0.57 1.22 0.31
CA SER A 35 0.58 1.24 1.22
C SER A 35 1.34 -0.10 1.23
N MET A 36 1.57 -0.73 2.38
CA MET A 36 2.20 -2.06 2.40
C MET A 36 1.42 -3.10 1.57
N GLY A 37 0.09 -3.00 1.50
CA GLY A 37 -0.74 -3.81 0.61
C GLY A 37 -0.42 -3.59 -0.88
N ALA A 38 -0.05 -2.37 -1.28
CA ALA A 38 0.42 -2.03 -2.63
C ALA A 38 1.77 -2.68 -2.93
N ILE A 39 2.72 -2.62 -1.99
CA ILE A 39 4.02 -3.30 -2.11
C ILE A 39 3.81 -4.81 -2.29
N LEU A 40 2.98 -5.43 -1.46
CA LEU A 40 2.69 -6.87 -1.59
C LEU A 40 1.91 -7.20 -2.88
N ALA A 41 1.05 -6.30 -3.36
CA ALA A 41 0.33 -6.48 -4.62
C ALA A 41 1.28 -6.46 -5.82
N ILE A 42 2.17 -5.47 -5.94
CA ILE A 42 3.15 -5.44 -7.05
C ILE A 42 4.06 -6.67 -7.00
N MET A 43 4.43 -7.10 -5.79
CA MET A 43 5.22 -8.31 -5.60
C MET A 43 4.45 -9.54 -6.08
N ARG A 44 3.20 -9.74 -5.68
CA ARG A 44 2.36 -10.85 -6.18
C ARG A 44 2.18 -10.80 -7.70
N SER A 45 2.05 -9.61 -8.26
CA SER A 45 1.70 -9.42 -9.67
C SER A 45 2.85 -9.59 -10.65
N ARG A 46 4.11 -9.47 -10.19
CA ARG A 46 5.31 -9.56 -11.04
C ARG A 46 5.49 -10.96 -11.67
N LEU A 47 4.85 -11.97 -11.10
CA LEU A 47 4.81 -13.35 -11.57
C LEU A 47 3.35 -13.77 -11.82
N SER A 48 3.12 -14.68 -12.76
CA SER A 48 1.80 -15.25 -13.02
C SER A 48 1.29 -16.06 -11.81
N ARG A 49 2.14 -16.98 -11.32
CA ARG A 49 1.88 -17.83 -10.14
C ARG A 49 2.48 -17.21 -8.88
N PHE A 50 1.87 -17.46 -7.73
CA PHE A 50 2.42 -17.01 -6.46
C PHE A 50 3.45 -18.00 -5.91
N ASP A 51 4.62 -17.50 -5.53
CA ASP A 51 5.61 -18.30 -4.80
C ASP A 51 5.85 -17.71 -3.41
N ALA A 52 5.32 -18.40 -2.40
CA ALA A 52 5.50 -18.01 -1.00
C ALA A 52 6.95 -18.15 -0.53
N THR A 53 7.69 -19.12 -1.04
CA THR A 53 9.10 -19.36 -0.69
C THR A 53 9.97 -18.24 -1.23
N ASP A 54 9.73 -17.82 -2.49
CA ASP A 54 10.41 -16.66 -3.07
C ASP A 54 10.14 -15.40 -2.24
N MET A 55 8.89 -15.16 -1.82
CA MET A 55 8.57 -14.03 -0.95
C MET A 55 9.34 -14.04 0.38
N ILE A 56 9.51 -15.20 1.02
CA ILE A 56 10.32 -15.32 2.24
C ILE A 56 11.81 -15.06 1.96
N ASN A 57 12.33 -15.56 0.85
CA ASN A 57 13.72 -15.29 0.43
C ASN A 57 13.96 -13.81 0.14
N ILE A 58 12.96 -13.11 -0.42
CA ILE A 58 13.01 -11.66 -0.60
C ILE A 58 13.08 -10.96 0.76
N VAL A 59 12.20 -11.31 1.70
CA VAL A 59 12.19 -10.71 3.04
C VAL A 59 13.53 -10.88 3.74
N ARG A 60 14.18 -12.04 3.60
CA ARG A 60 15.53 -12.29 4.14
C ARG A 60 16.57 -11.29 3.64
N GLY A 61 16.43 -10.81 2.40
CA GLY A 61 17.34 -9.84 1.79
C GLY A 61 17.00 -8.37 2.06
N LEU A 62 15.92 -8.10 2.80
CA LEU A 62 15.52 -6.75 3.19
C LEU A 62 16.13 -6.40 4.55
N SER A 63 16.47 -5.12 4.71
CA SER A 63 16.87 -4.57 6.00
C SER A 63 16.38 -3.15 6.13
N PHE A 64 16.15 -2.71 7.36
CA PHE A 64 15.70 -1.34 7.63
C PHE A 64 16.67 -0.31 7.03
N ARG A 65 17.99 -0.51 7.17
CA ARG A 65 19.02 0.40 6.62
C ARG A 65 19.04 0.46 5.09
N LYS A 66 18.59 -0.61 4.42
CA LYS A 66 18.52 -0.68 2.95
C LYS A 66 17.28 0.04 2.42
N LEU A 67 16.16 -0.08 3.14
CA LEU A 67 14.88 0.49 2.75
C LEU A 67 14.66 1.91 3.29
N PHE A 68 15.25 2.27 4.42
CA PHE A 68 15.01 3.54 5.10
C PHE A 68 16.32 4.25 5.43
N ARG A 69 16.35 5.56 5.19
CA ARG A 69 17.44 6.45 5.62
C ARG A 69 16.87 7.71 6.25
N PHE A 70 17.53 8.20 7.29
CA PHE A 70 17.26 9.53 7.86
C PHE A 70 17.89 10.56 6.94
N ILE A 71 17.09 11.30 6.18
CA ILE A 71 17.60 12.31 5.24
C ILE A 71 16.67 13.52 5.24
N SER A 72 17.26 14.71 5.37
CA SER A 72 16.63 15.99 5.00
C SER A 72 17.02 16.29 3.57
N THR A 73 16.09 16.09 2.64
CA THR A 73 16.27 16.39 1.21
C THR A 73 15.06 17.14 0.72
N GLU A 74 15.24 17.94 -0.32
CA GLU A 74 14.15 18.60 -1.02
C GLU A 74 13.09 17.58 -1.45
N SER A 75 11.83 17.96 -1.23
CA SER A 75 10.65 17.15 -1.48
C SER A 75 9.91 17.73 -2.67
N ARG A 76 9.96 17.04 -3.81
CA ARG A 76 9.38 17.51 -5.07
C ARG A 76 7.92 17.11 -5.19
N TYR A 77 7.63 15.81 -5.00
CA TYR A 77 6.29 15.26 -5.17
C TYR A 77 5.66 14.82 -3.85
N GLY A 78 6.43 14.20 -2.96
CA GLY A 78 5.95 13.76 -1.65
C GLY A 78 5.91 14.87 -0.60
N LEU A 79 5.41 14.57 0.60
CA LEU A 79 5.63 15.42 1.78
C LEU A 79 6.96 15.08 2.48
N PRO A 80 7.63 16.07 3.09
CA PRO A 80 8.76 15.80 3.98
C PRO A 80 8.37 14.85 5.11
N ALA A 81 9.24 13.89 5.44
CA ALA A 81 8.99 12.91 6.50
C ALA A 81 10.28 12.33 7.10
N ALA A 82 10.22 11.84 8.34
CA ALA A 82 11.40 11.52 9.15
C ALA A 82 12.32 10.45 8.53
N LEU A 83 11.71 9.51 7.81
CA LEU A 83 12.39 8.43 7.12
C LEU A 83 12.13 8.55 5.63
N ARG A 84 13.18 8.44 4.83
CA ARG A 84 13.05 8.31 3.38
C ARG A 84 13.03 6.85 2.99
N LEU A 85 12.05 6.45 2.18
CA LEU A 85 11.88 5.10 1.66
C LEU A 85 12.62 4.93 0.31
N PHE A 86 13.50 3.94 0.23
CA PHE A 86 14.28 3.55 -0.93
C PHE A 86 13.82 2.18 -1.46
N LEU A 87 12.59 2.09 -1.96
CA LEU A 87 12.05 0.82 -2.47
C LEU A 87 12.89 0.23 -3.60
N ARG A 88 13.34 1.05 -4.56
CA ARG A 88 14.22 0.59 -5.65
C ARG A 88 15.54 0.00 -5.15
N ALA A 89 16.11 0.53 -4.06
CA ALA A 89 17.31 -0.06 -3.48
C ALA A 89 17.03 -1.46 -2.89
N GLY A 90 15.90 -1.62 -2.19
CA GLY A 90 15.51 -2.88 -1.56
C GLY A 90 15.04 -3.96 -2.53
N LEU A 91 14.17 -3.57 -3.47
CA LEU A 91 13.38 -4.46 -4.32
C LEU A 91 13.70 -4.36 -5.81
N GLY A 92 14.54 -3.41 -6.24
CA GLY A 92 14.75 -3.09 -7.65
C GLY A 92 15.14 -4.29 -8.52
N ARG A 93 16.00 -5.17 -8.00
CA ARG A 93 16.44 -6.40 -8.70
C ARG A 93 15.28 -7.32 -9.11
N PHE A 94 14.14 -7.29 -8.41
CA PHE A 94 12.98 -8.13 -8.69
C PHE A 94 12.04 -7.53 -9.74
N PHE A 95 12.27 -6.28 -10.12
CA PHE A 95 11.52 -5.55 -11.14
C PHE A 95 12.43 -5.10 -12.29
N SER A 96 13.60 -5.73 -12.44
CA SER A 96 14.63 -5.35 -13.41
C SER A 96 15.04 -3.86 -13.33
N ALA A 97 14.86 -3.24 -12.16
CA ALA A 97 15.22 -1.85 -11.92
C ALA A 97 16.69 -1.78 -11.49
N GLY A 98 17.45 -0.92 -12.17
CA GLY A 98 18.88 -0.70 -11.94
C GLY A 98 19.28 0.73 -12.30
N PRO A 99 20.59 1.05 -12.27
CA PRO A 99 21.09 2.38 -12.63
C PRO A 99 20.68 2.81 -14.05
N GLU A 100 20.64 1.86 -14.98
CA GLU A 100 20.34 2.10 -16.40
C GLU A 100 18.91 1.70 -16.79
N ASN A 101 18.13 1.12 -15.88
CA ASN A 101 16.81 0.59 -16.18
C ASN A 101 15.71 1.21 -15.31
N SER A 102 14.71 1.79 -15.99
CA SER A 102 13.50 2.36 -15.41
C SER A 102 12.61 1.32 -14.73
N GLY A 103 12.95 0.03 -14.79
CA GLY A 103 12.21 -1.04 -14.13
C GLY A 103 10.89 -1.36 -14.81
N MET A 104 10.15 -2.28 -14.22
CA MET A 104 8.85 -2.72 -14.71
C MET A 104 7.78 -1.65 -14.48
N ARG A 105 7.00 -1.32 -15.51
CA ARG A 105 5.83 -0.44 -15.39
C ARG A 105 4.61 -1.23 -14.92
N LEU A 106 3.61 -0.54 -14.37
CA LEU A 106 2.36 -1.19 -13.93
C LEU A 106 1.65 -1.95 -15.05
N LYS A 107 1.69 -1.45 -16.29
CA LYS A 107 1.09 -2.13 -17.45
C LYS A 107 1.85 -3.36 -17.92
N ASP A 108 3.12 -3.51 -17.52
CA ASP A 108 3.96 -4.65 -17.88
C ASP A 108 3.84 -5.80 -16.85
N LEU A 109 3.11 -5.60 -15.74
CA LEU A 109 2.89 -6.64 -14.72
C LEU A 109 1.98 -7.75 -15.29
N PRO A 110 2.37 -9.05 -15.16
CA PRO A 110 1.56 -10.18 -15.61
C PRO A 110 0.12 -10.21 -15.08
N VAL A 111 -0.08 -9.77 -13.84
CA VAL A 111 -1.41 -9.56 -13.27
C VAL A 111 -1.68 -8.05 -13.20
N PRO A 112 -2.70 -7.52 -13.89
CA PRO A 112 -3.05 -6.11 -13.81
C PRO A 112 -3.21 -5.66 -12.35
N THR A 113 -2.58 -4.54 -12.00
CA THR A 113 -2.50 -4.07 -10.62
C THR A 113 -2.84 -2.59 -10.52
N LEU A 114 -3.73 -2.26 -9.59
CA LEU A 114 -4.11 -0.90 -9.24
C LEU A 114 -3.44 -0.50 -7.92
N ILE A 115 -2.91 0.71 -7.86
CA ILE A 115 -2.26 1.23 -6.65
C ILE A 115 -2.96 2.51 -6.21
N ALA A 116 -3.55 2.51 -5.01
CA ALA A 116 -4.19 3.69 -4.46
C ALA A 116 -3.15 4.65 -3.89
N VAL A 117 -3.22 5.92 -4.29
CA VAL A 117 -2.33 6.98 -3.82
C VAL A 117 -3.20 8.16 -3.38
N GLY A 118 -2.83 8.79 -2.26
CA GLY A 118 -3.44 10.03 -1.82
C GLY A 118 -2.77 11.23 -2.45
N GLY A 119 -3.55 12.27 -2.73
CA GLY A 119 -3.03 13.58 -3.13
C GLY A 119 -3.58 14.67 -2.22
N ILE A 120 -2.76 15.63 -1.80
CA ILE A 120 -3.21 16.87 -1.17
C ILE A 120 -3.52 17.88 -2.28
N ARG A 121 -4.72 18.44 -2.28
CA ARG A 121 -5.14 19.42 -3.29
C ARG A 121 -4.30 20.70 -3.22
N ARG A 122 -4.09 21.34 -4.37
CA ARG A 122 -3.39 22.63 -4.46
C ARG A 122 -4.08 23.68 -3.60
N GLY A 123 -3.29 24.46 -2.87
CA GLY A 123 -3.76 25.49 -1.94
C GLY A 123 -4.40 24.96 -0.66
N MET A 124 -4.54 23.63 -0.49
CA MET A 124 -5.22 22.99 0.65
C MET A 124 -4.26 22.26 1.57
N LEU A 125 -2.96 22.58 1.50
CA LEU A 125 -1.97 22.00 2.40
C LEU A 125 -2.30 22.45 3.84
N PRO A 126 -2.62 21.55 4.77
CA PRO A 126 -3.15 21.94 6.08
C PRO A 126 -2.17 22.73 6.94
N ARG A 127 -0.87 22.42 6.74
CA ARG A 127 0.24 23.00 7.47
C ARG A 127 1.34 23.35 6.46
N PRO A 128 2.12 24.41 6.69
CA PRO A 128 3.22 24.77 5.80
C PRO A 128 4.29 23.65 5.78
N LEU A 129 5.08 23.53 4.72
CA LEU A 129 6.05 22.41 4.56
C LEU A 129 7.04 22.34 5.72
N GLU A 130 7.43 23.50 6.23
CA GLU A 130 8.32 23.70 7.38
C GLU A 130 7.75 23.09 8.67
N TYR A 131 6.43 22.90 8.78
CA TYR A 131 5.84 22.14 9.88
C TYR A 131 6.22 20.66 9.79
N TYR A 132 6.09 20.05 8.61
CA TYR A 132 6.45 18.65 8.38
C TYR A 132 7.97 18.45 8.47
N GLU A 133 8.77 19.42 8.03
CA GLU A 133 10.22 19.42 8.20
C GLU A 133 10.64 19.48 9.67
N ARG A 134 9.92 20.24 10.51
CA ARG A 134 10.18 20.26 11.96
C ARG A 134 9.90 18.93 12.64
N LEU A 135 9.03 18.08 12.07
CA LEU A 135 8.86 16.71 12.56
C LEU A 135 10.12 15.84 12.30
N LEU A 136 10.99 16.21 11.35
CA LEU A 136 12.24 15.51 11.01
C LEU A 136 13.36 15.70 12.04
N GLY A 137 13.38 16.86 12.72
CA GLY A 137 14.53 17.38 13.45
C GLY A 137 14.91 16.59 14.70
N THR A 138 15.45 15.39 14.54
CA THR A 138 16.15 14.66 15.60
C THR A 138 17.62 15.04 15.53
N SER A 139 18.05 15.95 16.41
CA SER A 139 19.40 15.81 16.94
C SER A 139 19.47 14.46 17.67
N PRO A 140 20.54 13.65 17.52
CA PRO A 140 20.72 12.40 18.25
C PRO A 140 20.51 12.55 19.77
N LEU A 141 20.79 13.73 20.32
CA LEU A 141 20.59 14.09 21.72
C LEU A 141 19.10 14.24 22.11
N GLY A 142 18.22 14.59 21.16
CA GLY A 142 16.78 14.79 21.40
C GLY A 142 15.99 13.48 21.55
N LEU A 143 16.56 12.35 21.13
CA LEU A 143 16.00 11.01 21.33
C LEU A 143 16.15 10.52 22.79
N LEU A 144 17.04 11.15 23.57
CA LEU A 144 17.25 10.84 24.99
C LEU A 144 16.18 11.45 25.91
N ASN A 145 15.30 12.33 25.39
CA ASN A 145 14.22 12.95 26.17
C ASN A 145 12.87 12.29 25.83
N PRO A 146 12.32 11.42 26.70
CA PRO A 146 11.05 10.75 26.48
C PRO A 146 9.88 11.70 26.19
N ALA A 147 9.85 12.86 26.84
CA ALA A 147 8.80 13.87 26.63
C ALA A 147 8.91 14.58 25.27
N GLY A 148 10.13 14.67 24.70
CA GLY A 148 10.36 15.18 23.36
C GLY A 148 9.86 14.21 22.28
N VAL A 149 10.10 12.92 22.49
CA VAL A 149 9.62 11.85 21.60
C VAL A 149 8.10 11.76 21.63
N ALA A 150 7.48 11.77 22.82
CA ALA A 150 6.02 11.70 22.97
C ALA A 150 5.29 12.86 22.26
N ARG A 151 5.75 14.10 22.42
CA ARG A 151 5.16 15.27 21.74
C ARG A 151 5.23 15.16 20.22
N ARG A 152 6.30 14.59 19.67
CA ARG A 152 6.45 14.42 18.21
C ARG A 152 5.52 13.35 17.66
N ILE A 153 5.37 12.24 18.38
CA ILE A 153 4.39 11.21 18.03
C ILE A 153 2.98 11.82 18.03
N GLN A 154 2.63 12.61 19.05
CA GLN A 154 1.36 13.32 19.10
C GLN A 154 1.17 14.30 17.93
N ALA A 155 2.21 15.07 17.58
CA ALA A 155 2.15 16.00 16.45
C ALA A 155 1.96 15.27 15.10
N ALA A 156 2.71 14.19 14.86
CA ALA A 156 2.55 13.36 13.66
C ALA A 156 1.15 12.73 13.61
N MET A 157 0.65 12.24 14.74
CA MET A 157 -0.71 11.71 14.85
C MET A 157 -1.78 12.76 14.57
N GLY A 158 -1.62 13.99 15.09
CA GLY A 158 -2.53 15.09 14.82
C GLY A 158 -2.58 15.48 13.33
N ALA A 159 -1.41 15.54 12.68
CA ALA A 159 -1.32 15.81 11.24
C ALA A 159 -1.99 14.70 10.40
N MET A 160 -1.80 13.43 10.77
CA MET A 160 -2.50 12.32 10.11
C MET A 160 -4.01 12.38 10.34
N ALA A 161 -4.46 12.64 11.57
CA ALA A 161 -5.86 12.74 11.91
C ALA A 161 -6.56 13.85 11.11
N GLU A 162 -5.92 15.01 10.95
CA GLU A 162 -6.44 16.12 10.12
C GLU A 162 -6.65 15.69 8.65
N LEU A 163 -5.76 14.87 8.09
CA LEU A 163 -5.91 14.36 6.72
C LEU A 163 -7.03 13.33 6.58
N PHE A 164 -7.28 12.52 7.61
CA PHE A 164 -8.37 11.53 7.63
C PHE A 164 -9.75 12.17 7.78
N THR A 165 -9.87 13.23 8.58
CA THR A 165 -11.17 13.84 8.92
C THR A 165 -11.59 14.92 7.92
N ARG A 166 -10.68 15.34 7.04
CA ARG A 166 -10.92 16.36 6.02
C ARG A 166 -10.80 15.77 4.60
N PRO A 167 -11.82 15.07 4.11
CA PRO A 167 -11.77 14.49 2.76
C PRO A 167 -11.73 15.55 1.64
N GLU A 168 -12.12 16.80 1.92
CA GLU A 168 -12.13 17.90 0.95
C GLU A 168 -10.72 18.35 0.56
N ILE A 169 -9.74 18.23 1.45
CA ILE A 169 -8.34 18.63 1.17
C ILE A 169 -7.57 17.53 0.43
N THR A 170 -8.11 16.32 0.35
CA THR A 170 -7.47 15.17 -0.30
C THR A 170 -8.14 14.78 -1.62
N ALA A 171 -7.40 14.05 -2.44
CA ALA A 171 -7.85 13.41 -3.67
C ALA A 171 -7.42 11.94 -3.65
N ARG A 172 -8.29 11.08 -4.21
CA ARG A 172 -7.98 9.66 -4.45
C ARG A 172 -7.45 9.51 -5.87
N LEU A 173 -6.24 8.96 -5.99
CA LEU A 173 -5.59 8.66 -7.25
C LEU A 173 -5.41 7.14 -7.34
N TYR A 174 -5.58 6.58 -8.54
CA TYR A 174 -5.42 5.14 -8.76
C TYR A 174 -4.45 4.93 -9.92
N LEU A 175 -3.23 4.51 -9.60
CA LEU A 175 -2.21 4.23 -10.60
C LEU A 175 -2.47 2.85 -11.22
N GLY A 176 -2.24 2.70 -12.53
CA GLY A 176 -2.57 1.49 -13.30
C GLY A 176 -4.04 1.36 -13.71
N ALA A 177 -4.86 2.39 -13.48
CA ALA A 177 -6.30 2.38 -13.76
C ALA A 177 -6.65 2.65 -15.23
N ASP A 178 -5.72 3.25 -15.98
CA ASP A 178 -5.81 3.58 -17.39
C ASP A 178 -4.42 3.50 -18.05
N ASP A 179 -4.33 3.75 -19.35
CA ASP A 179 -3.07 3.59 -20.09
C ASP A 179 -1.99 4.57 -19.61
N THR A 180 -2.36 5.83 -19.33
CA THR A 180 -1.44 6.85 -18.83
C THR A 180 -0.87 6.47 -17.46
N THR A 181 -1.73 6.08 -16.52
CA THR A 181 -1.28 5.68 -15.19
C THR A 181 -0.66 4.28 -15.17
N GLY A 182 -0.86 3.48 -16.21
CA GLY A 182 -0.21 2.19 -16.44
C GLY A 182 1.27 2.32 -16.78
N ASP A 183 1.71 3.48 -17.26
CA ASP A 183 3.12 3.75 -17.58
C ASP A 183 4.00 4.07 -16.37
N PHE A 184 3.43 4.22 -15.17
CA PHE A 184 4.19 4.42 -13.94
C PHE A 184 5.10 3.21 -13.64
N ASP A 185 6.34 3.48 -13.21
CA ASP A 185 7.21 2.47 -12.58
C ASP A 185 6.45 1.87 -11.38
N ALA A 186 6.41 0.54 -11.30
CA ALA A 186 5.62 -0.18 -10.30
C ALA A 186 6.11 0.08 -8.86
N LEU A 187 7.43 0.20 -8.67
CA LEU A 187 8.03 0.52 -7.37
C LEU A 187 7.76 1.96 -6.97
N ASP A 188 7.80 2.90 -7.91
CA ASP A 188 7.44 4.31 -7.65
C ASP A 188 5.96 4.44 -7.27
N ALA A 189 5.07 3.75 -7.98
CA ALA A 189 3.66 3.72 -7.66
C ALA A 189 3.40 3.21 -6.23
N ALA A 190 4.00 2.08 -5.86
CA ALA A 190 3.89 1.54 -4.50
C ALA A 190 4.58 2.44 -3.46
N GLY A 191 5.69 3.08 -3.82
CA GLY A 191 6.42 4.02 -2.98
C GLY A 191 5.57 5.23 -2.58
N PHE A 192 4.93 5.88 -3.56
CA PHE A 192 3.98 6.96 -3.29
C PHE A 192 2.79 6.48 -2.46
N SER A 193 2.28 5.28 -2.72
CA SER A 193 1.21 4.65 -1.93
C SER A 193 1.59 4.43 -0.46
N SER A 194 2.89 4.34 -0.14
CA SER A 194 3.46 4.14 1.19
C SER A 194 4.06 5.41 1.82
N ALA A 195 3.87 6.59 1.21
CA ALA A 195 4.46 7.85 1.67
C ALA A 195 3.65 8.48 2.81
N LEU A 196 3.79 7.94 4.02
CA LEU A 196 3.05 8.39 5.20
C LEU A 196 3.53 9.77 5.69
N PRO A 197 2.70 10.83 5.64
CA PRO A 197 3.10 12.19 6.03
C PRO A 197 3.72 12.27 7.42
N GLY A 198 4.87 12.93 7.53
CA GLY A 198 5.63 13.08 8.78
C GLY A 198 6.41 11.84 9.22
N VAL A 199 6.15 10.65 8.65
CA VAL A 199 6.83 9.39 9.00
C VAL A 199 7.69 8.86 7.85
N ILE A 200 7.08 8.62 6.67
CA ILE A 200 7.72 8.01 5.50
C ILE A 200 7.59 8.94 4.30
N HIS A 201 8.73 9.31 3.73
CA HIS A 201 8.84 10.14 2.53
C HIS A 201 9.23 9.25 1.35
N TYR A 202 8.56 9.46 0.21
CA TYR A 202 8.92 8.86 -1.06
C TYR A 202 8.98 9.94 -2.15
N ASP A 203 9.99 9.82 -3.03
CA ASP A 203 10.13 10.70 -4.19
C ASP A 203 10.97 10.01 -5.28
N VAL A 204 10.87 10.50 -6.51
CA VAL A 204 11.66 10.04 -7.65
C VAL A 204 12.99 10.80 -7.65
N LEU A 205 14.06 10.15 -7.18
CA LEU A 205 15.40 10.77 -7.07
C LEU A 205 16.25 10.71 -8.32
N ARG A 206 16.00 9.69 -9.15
CA ARG A 206 16.77 9.49 -10.36
C ARG A 206 16.38 10.55 -11.38
N GLU A 207 17.30 10.89 -12.26
CA GLU A 207 16.98 11.64 -13.46
C GLU A 207 16.23 10.72 -14.43
N ASP A 208 14.92 10.74 -14.31
CA ASP A 208 14.01 10.00 -15.19
C ASP A 208 12.96 10.98 -15.71
N PRO A 209 13.22 11.64 -16.86
CA PRO A 209 12.32 12.63 -17.43
C PRO A 209 10.91 12.09 -17.69
N GLY A 210 10.82 10.81 -18.08
CA GLY A 210 9.55 10.13 -18.32
C GLY A 210 8.74 10.00 -17.03
N MET A 211 9.35 9.48 -15.97
CA MET A 211 8.68 9.36 -14.68
C MET A 211 8.30 10.73 -14.10
N HIS A 212 9.16 11.74 -14.22
CA HIS A 212 8.84 13.10 -13.77
C HIS A 212 7.64 13.68 -14.53
N THR A 213 7.61 13.52 -15.85
CA THR A 213 6.48 13.97 -16.69
C THR A 213 5.18 13.27 -16.30
N LEU A 214 5.22 11.96 -16.03
CA LEU A 214 4.06 11.19 -15.57
C LEU A 214 3.53 11.70 -14.22
N VAL A 215 4.41 11.93 -13.24
CA VAL A 215 4.02 12.41 -11.91
C VAL A 215 3.47 13.83 -11.98
N GLU A 216 4.15 14.73 -12.69
CA GLU A 216 3.73 16.13 -12.85
C GLU A 216 2.41 16.23 -13.62
N GLY A 217 2.25 15.44 -14.69
CA GLY A 217 1.01 15.35 -15.45
C GLY A 217 -0.16 14.86 -14.60
N LEU A 218 0.03 13.78 -13.83
CA LEU A 218 -0.96 13.27 -12.88
C LEU A 218 -1.34 14.33 -11.85
N MET A 219 -0.36 14.98 -11.23
CA MET A 219 -0.60 16.01 -10.22
C MET A 219 -1.30 17.24 -10.81
N GLY A 220 -0.93 17.64 -12.03
CA GLY A 220 -1.58 18.72 -12.78
C GLY A 220 -3.04 18.42 -13.08
N GLN A 221 -3.31 17.27 -13.68
CA GLN A 221 -4.64 16.83 -14.07
C GLN A 221 -5.60 16.74 -12.87
N HIS A 222 -5.11 16.27 -11.71
CA HIS A 222 -5.92 16.09 -10.52
C HIS A 222 -5.91 17.28 -9.56
N GLY A 223 -5.22 18.38 -9.90
CA GLY A 223 -5.11 19.57 -9.05
C GLY A 223 -4.45 19.27 -7.70
N VAL A 224 -3.48 18.36 -7.68
CA VAL A 224 -2.74 17.90 -6.50
C VAL A 224 -1.41 18.65 -6.40
N ALA A 225 -1.03 19.04 -5.19
CA ALA A 225 0.25 19.67 -4.88
C ALA A 225 1.27 18.69 -4.33
N ARG A 226 0.82 17.65 -3.60
CA ARG A 226 1.69 16.66 -2.94
C ARG A 226 1.05 15.28 -2.92
N LEU A 227 1.84 14.23 -3.11
CA LEU A 227 1.44 12.84 -2.97
C LEU A 227 1.68 12.34 -1.54
N ILE A 228 0.76 11.51 -1.05
CA ILE A 228 0.75 10.94 0.31
C ILE A 228 0.25 9.49 0.26
N ASP A 229 0.44 8.76 1.36
CA ASP A 229 0.00 7.37 1.53
C ASP A 229 -1.48 7.20 1.16
N GLY A 230 -1.78 6.18 0.35
CA GLY A 230 -3.14 5.92 -0.12
C GLY A 230 -4.10 5.53 0.99
N GLY A 231 -3.59 5.03 2.13
CA GLY A 231 -4.39 4.61 3.29
C GLY A 231 -5.14 5.76 3.94
N LEU A 232 -4.65 6.99 3.75
CA LEU A 232 -5.30 8.22 4.21
C LEU A 232 -6.57 8.55 3.43
N VAL A 233 -6.75 7.99 2.23
CA VAL A 233 -7.90 8.31 1.35
C VAL A 233 -8.71 7.09 0.94
N ASP A 234 -8.06 5.94 0.84
CA ASP A 234 -8.63 4.66 0.39
C ASP A 234 -7.75 3.47 0.84
N ASN A 235 -7.90 3.04 2.11
CA ASN A 235 -7.09 1.96 2.67
C ASN A 235 -7.51 0.56 2.21
N LEU A 236 -8.60 0.39 1.46
CA LEU A 236 -9.03 -0.89 0.91
C LEU A 236 -9.74 -0.65 -0.44
N PRO A 237 -9.00 -0.51 -1.56
CA PRO A 237 -9.47 0.11 -2.80
C PRO A 237 -10.38 -0.80 -3.65
N ALA A 238 -11.39 -1.39 -3.03
CA ALA A 238 -12.32 -2.31 -3.67
C ALA A 238 -13.23 -1.62 -4.70
N LYS A 239 -13.61 -0.37 -4.45
CA LYS A 239 -14.38 0.42 -5.43
C LYS A 239 -13.58 0.66 -6.70
N ALA A 240 -12.27 0.89 -6.59
CA ALA A 240 -11.39 1.03 -7.75
C ALA A 240 -11.28 -0.27 -8.54
N ALA A 241 -11.07 -1.40 -7.84
CA ALA A 241 -11.05 -2.72 -8.46
C ALA A 241 -12.36 -3.05 -9.19
N TRP A 242 -13.50 -2.80 -8.53
CA TRP A 242 -14.82 -2.98 -9.12
C TRP A 242 -15.00 -2.12 -10.38
N LYS A 243 -14.63 -0.83 -10.33
CA LYS A 243 -14.72 0.06 -11.50
C LYS A 243 -13.86 -0.41 -12.68
N ALA A 244 -12.64 -0.88 -12.41
CA ALA A 244 -11.76 -1.40 -13.45
C ALA A 244 -12.39 -2.59 -14.18
N VAL A 245 -13.02 -3.51 -13.43
CA VAL A 245 -13.71 -4.66 -14.03
C VAL A 245 -15.02 -4.28 -14.70
N ALA A 246 -15.79 -3.36 -14.14
CA ALA A 246 -16.98 -2.81 -14.81
C ALA A 246 -16.63 -2.18 -16.18
N ARG A 247 -15.43 -1.60 -16.30
CA ARG A 247 -14.87 -1.07 -17.56
C ARG A 247 -14.28 -2.13 -18.48
N GLY A 248 -14.28 -3.41 -18.09
CA GLY A 248 -13.81 -4.53 -18.91
C GLY A 248 -12.31 -4.80 -18.85
N ARG A 249 -11.58 -4.25 -17.86
CA ARG A 249 -10.10 -4.34 -17.78
C ARG A 249 -9.54 -5.77 -17.82
N ILE A 250 -10.33 -6.76 -17.41
CA ILE A 250 -9.91 -8.18 -17.35
C ILE A 250 -10.64 -9.07 -18.37
N GLY A 251 -11.23 -8.48 -19.42
CA GLY A 251 -11.98 -9.20 -20.47
C GLY A 251 -13.34 -9.75 -20.05
N THR A 252 -13.74 -9.55 -18.79
CA THR A 252 -15.06 -9.87 -18.26
C THR A 252 -15.51 -8.80 -17.28
N ARG A 253 -16.82 -8.68 -17.07
CA ARG A 253 -17.43 -7.85 -16.02
C ARG A 253 -17.91 -8.67 -14.82
N ASN A 254 -17.93 -10.00 -14.94
CA ASN A 254 -18.28 -10.90 -13.86
C ASN A 254 -17.05 -11.14 -12.97
N ALA A 255 -17.14 -10.79 -11.70
CA ALA A 255 -16.03 -10.99 -10.80
C ALA A 255 -16.44 -11.07 -9.33
N PHE A 256 -15.72 -11.92 -8.61
CA PHE A 256 -15.70 -11.95 -7.17
C PHE A 256 -14.57 -11.05 -6.63
N ILE A 257 -14.86 -10.24 -5.63
CA ILE A 257 -13.91 -9.30 -5.01
C ILE A 257 -13.67 -9.74 -3.58
N LEU A 258 -12.50 -10.35 -3.36
CA LEU A 258 -11.98 -10.67 -2.04
C LEU A 258 -11.09 -9.53 -1.56
N ALA A 259 -11.41 -8.95 -0.42
CA ALA A 259 -10.63 -7.87 0.18
C ALA A 259 -9.97 -8.34 1.48
N LEU A 260 -8.69 -8.04 1.65
CA LEU A 260 -7.86 -8.43 2.79
C LEU A 260 -7.55 -7.19 3.62
N ASP A 261 -8.05 -7.16 4.86
CA ASP A 261 -7.91 -6.04 5.79
C ASP A 261 -7.18 -6.50 7.08
N GLY A 262 -5.86 -6.30 7.09
CA GLY A 262 -4.98 -6.60 8.22
C GLY A 262 -5.06 -5.54 9.32
N PHE A 263 -5.54 -4.34 9.01
CA PHE A 263 -5.51 -3.17 9.89
C PHE A 263 -6.89 -2.74 10.41
N ALA A 264 -7.89 -3.62 10.29
CA ALA A 264 -9.19 -3.45 10.92
C ALA A 264 -9.06 -3.16 12.44
N PRO A 265 -9.95 -2.33 13.02
CA PRO A 265 -9.99 -2.06 14.46
C PRO A 265 -10.08 -3.33 15.30
N LYS A 266 -9.15 -3.51 16.24
CA LYS A 266 -9.11 -4.67 17.15
C LYS A 266 -8.80 -4.24 18.58
N LEU A 267 -9.59 -4.74 19.53
CA LEU A 267 -9.35 -4.51 20.96
C LEU A 267 -8.07 -5.20 21.46
N THR A 268 -7.60 -6.24 20.77
CA THR A 268 -6.33 -6.93 21.05
C THR A 268 -5.10 -6.09 20.70
N THR A 269 -5.27 -4.97 19.98
CA THR A 269 -4.19 -4.03 19.64
C THR A 269 -4.55 -2.61 20.09
N PRO A 270 -4.76 -2.36 21.39
CA PRO A 270 -5.36 -1.13 21.89
C PRO A 270 -4.53 0.12 21.56
N PHE A 271 -3.20 0.00 21.52
CA PHE A 271 -2.30 1.08 21.14
C PHE A 271 -2.56 1.61 19.72
N TRP A 272 -2.93 0.72 18.79
CA TRP A 272 -3.19 1.06 17.39
C TRP A 272 -4.64 1.43 17.11
N LEU A 273 -5.54 1.20 18.06
CA LEU A 273 -6.98 1.35 17.87
C LEU A 273 -7.41 2.74 17.37
N PRO A 274 -6.84 3.88 17.85
CA PRO A 274 -7.19 5.20 17.31
C PRO A 274 -6.88 5.32 15.81
N LEU A 275 -5.69 4.89 15.39
CA LEU A 275 -5.29 4.94 13.98
C LEU A 275 -6.06 3.93 13.13
N GLN A 276 -6.36 2.74 13.67
CA GLN A 276 -7.21 1.75 13.00
C GLN A 276 -8.62 2.29 12.76
N ARG A 277 -9.18 3.05 13.72
CA ARG A 277 -10.51 3.69 13.55
C ARG A 277 -10.50 4.75 12.45
N LEU A 278 -9.44 5.55 12.37
CA LEU A 278 -9.27 6.52 11.28
C LEU A 278 -9.14 5.80 9.93
N ALA A 279 -8.32 4.75 9.84
CA ALA A 279 -8.21 3.94 8.63
C ALA A 279 -9.55 3.28 8.25
N ALA A 280 -10.34 2.83 9.22
CA ALA A 280 -11.67 2.26 8.98
C ALA A 280 -12.63 3.25 8.28
N MET A 281 -12.45 4.57 8.48
CA MET A 281 -13.23 5.59 7.77
C MET A 281 -12.95 5.60 6.27
N THR A 282 -11.73 5.25 5.84
CA THR A 282 -11.36 5.17 4.41
C THR A 282 -11.69 3.80 3.81
N VAL A 283 -11.84 2.77 4.64
CA VAL A 283 -12.33 1.44 4.25
C VAL A 283 -13.84 1.41 4.06
N ALA A 284 -14.62 2.06 4.93
CA ALA A 284 -16.07 1.93 4.95
C ALA A 284 -16.77 2.22 3.60
N PRO A 285 -16.39 3.26 2.82
CA PRO A 285 -16.98 3.53 1.51
C PRO A 285 -16.73 2.45 0.45
N ASN A 286 -15.77 1.55 0.68
CA ASN A 286 -15.39 0.48 -0.24
C ASN A 286 -16.09 -0.85 0.04
N LEU A 287 -16.61 -1.05 1.26
CA LEU A 287 -17.26 -2.32 1.65
C LEU A 287 -18.43 -2.73 0.74
N PRO A 288 -19.29 -1.82 0.25
CA PRO A 288 -20.37 -2.20 -0.69
C PRO A 288 -19.87 -2.76 -2.03
N TYR A 289 -18.59 -2.58 -2.36
CA TYR A 289 -17.97 -3.08 -3.60
C TYR A 289 -17.20 -4.39 -3.38
N THR A 290 -17.30 -4.98 -2.18
CA THR A 290 -16.66 -6.25 -1.84
C THR A 290 -17.69 -7.37 -1.77
N HIS A 291 -17.29 -8.57 -2.19
CA HIS A 291 -18.12 -9.77 -2.02
C HIS A 291 -17.75 -10.49 -0.71
N HIS A 292 -16.47 -10.43 -0.34
CA HIS A 292 -15.97 -10.94 0.93
C HIS A 292 -14.84 -10.07 1.46
N VAL A 293 -14.85 -9.78 2.75
CA VAL A 293 -13.76 -9.08 3.43
C VAL A 293 -13.19 -9.96 4.53
N LYS A 294 -11.92 -10.34 4.40
CA LYS A 294 -11.21 -11.03 5.47
C LYS A 294 -10.48 -10.05 6.37
N ARG A 295 -10.96 -9.95 7.61
CA ARG A 295 -10.27 -9.27 8.71
C ARG A 295 -9.48 -10.28 9.51
N PHE A 296 -8.19 -10.02 9.70
CA PHE A 296 -7.29 -11.00 10.32
C PHE A 296 -7.26 -10.83 11.84
N PRO A 297 -7.60 -11.86 12.64
CA PRO A 297 -7.63 -11.73 14.10
C PRO A 297 -6.21 -11.57 14.69
N ARG A 298 -5.21 -12.19 14.06
CA ARG A 298 -3.80 -12.10 14.43
C ARG A 298 -2.97 -11.56 13.25
N THR A 299 -2.12 -10.60 13.54
CA THR A 299 -1.20 -9.95 12.59
C THR A 299 0.10 -9.60 13.30
N LEU A 300 1.13 -9.20 12.56
CA LEU A 300 2.30 -8.54 13.16
C LEU A 300 1.93 -7.15 13.69
N SER A 301 2.87 -6.48 14.37
CA SER A 301 2.74 -5.07 14.70
C SER A 301 2.75 -4.24 13.42
N PRO A 302 1.98 -3.14 13.33
CA PRO A 302 2.10 -2.17 12.24
C PRO A 302 3.53 -1.65 12.03
N LEU A 303 4.36 -1.63 13.09
CA LEU A 303 5.75 -1.21 13.04
C LEU A 303 6.70 -2.25 12.42
N ASP A 304 6.27 -3.50 12.27
CA ASP A 304 7.07 -4.58 11.69
C ASP A 304 7.12 -4.49 10.15
N VAL A 305 7.44 -3.29 9.62
CA VAL A 305 7.47 -3.01 8.18
C VAL A 305 8.58 -3.77 7.45
N VAL A 306 9.67 -4.09 8.17
CA VAL A 306 10.76 -4.96 7.71
C VAL A 306 10.97 -6.06 8.75
N PRO A 307 10.12 -7.10 8.75
CA PRO A 307 10.14 -8.15 9.77
C PRO A 307 11.32 -9.08 9.57
N SER A 308 11.70 -9.80 10.63
CA SER A 308 12.60 -10.95 10.50
C SER A 308 11.94 -12.07 9.70
N VAL A 309 12.74 -13.00 9.18
CA VAL A 309 12.24 -14.20 8.49
C VAL A 309 11.28 -15.00 9.37
N GLU A 310 11.56 -15.08 10.67
CA GLU A 310 10.69 -15.77 11.64
C GLU A 310 9.32 -15.08 11.75
N LEU A 311 9.29 -13.75 11.91
CA LEU A 311 8.05 -12.98 11.97
C LEU A 311 7.27 -13.06 10.65
N ALA A 312 7.95 -12.98 9.51
CA ALA A 312 7.30 -13.16 8.21
C ALA A 312 6.68 -14.56 8.05
N SER A 313 7.38 -15.59 8.53
CA SER A 313 6.89 -16.97 8.52
C SER A 313 5.67 -17.14 9.43
N LYS A 314 5.68 -16.52 10.62
CA LYS A 314 4.50 -16.48 11.52
C LYS A 314 3.32 -15.75 10.87
N ALA A 315 3.56 -14.61 10.22
CA ALA A 315 2.51 -13.86 9.53
C ALA A 315 1.87 -14.69 8.40
N LEU A 316 2.68 -15.43 7.64
CA LEU A 316 2.20 -16.36 6.63
C LEU A 316 1.29 -17.43 7.24
N GLN A 317 1.69 -18.05 8.36
CA GLN A 317 0.85 -19.02 9.06
C GLN A 317 -0.47 -18.40 9.57
N PHE A 318 -0.42 -17.20 10.15
CA PHE A 318 -1.63 -16.49 10.60
C PHE A 318 -2.58 -16.21 9.44
N GLY A 319 -2.05 -15.77 8.31
CA GLY A 319 -2.81 -15.50 7.10
C GLY A 319 -3.50 -16.74 6.54
N ARG A 320 -2.75 -17.85 6.43
CA ARG A 320 -3.28 -19.14 5.96
C ARG A 320 -4.37 -19.66 6.89
N ALA A 321 -4.10 -19.72 8.19
CA ALA A 321 -5.06 -20.20 9.17
C ALA A 321 -6.35 -19.38 9.13
N ALA A 322 -6.24 -18.05 9.13
CA ALA A 322 -7.41 -17.18 9.08
C ALA A 322 -8.23 -17.41 7.80
N LEU A 323 -7.62 -17.39 6.60
CA LEU A 323 -8.37 -17.52 5.36
C LEU A 323 -8.94 -18.94 5.14
N SER A 324 -8.33 -19.97 5.73
CA SER A 324 -8.81 -21.36 5.60
C SER A 324 -10.23 -21.56 6.11
N GLU A 325 -10.66 -20.76 7.09
CA GLU A 325 -12.05 -20.75 7.59
C GLU A 325 -13.06 -20.35 6.49
N ASP A 326 -12.64 -19.51 5.54
CA ASP A 326 -13.51 -18.97 4.49
C ASP A 326 -13.43 -19.79 3.19
N LEU A 327 -12.49 -20.73 3.09
CA LEU A 327 -12.20 -21.48 1.86
C LEU A 327 -13.40 -22.25 1.31
N PRO A 328 -14.24 -22.93 2.12
CA PRO A 328 -15.45 -23.57 1.61
C PRO A 328 -16.38 -22.59 0.89
N PHE A 329 -16.57 -21.40 1.46
CA PHE A 329 -17.37 -20.34 0.87
C PHE A 329 -16.72 -19.80 -0.42
N LEU A 330 -15.44 -19.47 -0.39
CA LEU A 330 -14.71 -18.95 -1.55
C LEU A 330 -14.74 -19.92 -2.74
N ARG A 331 -14.49 -21.20 -2.50
CA ARG A 331 -14.56 -22.24 -3.54
C ARG A 331 -15.96 -22.37 -4.13
N ARG A 332 -17.00 -22.28 -3.30
CA ARG A 332 -18.38 -22.35 -3.78
C ARG A 332 -18.74 -21.13 -4.63
N MET A 333 -18.35 -19.93 -4.22
CA MET A 333 -18.64 -18.70 -4.95
C MET A 333 -17.87 -18.56 -6.26
N LEU A 334 -16.70 -19.20 -6.36
CA LEU A 334 -15.86 -19.20 -7.56
C LEU A 334 -16.09 -20.42 -8.46
N ALA A 335 -16.98 -21.33 -8.08
CA ALA A 335 -17.36 -22.45 -8.92
C ALA A 335 -18.04 -21.94 -10.21
N PRO A 336 -17.82 -22.60 -11.36
CA PRO A 336 -18.55 -22.29 -12.57
C PRO A 336 -20.06 -22.31 -12.32
N LEU A 337 -20.77 -21.33 -12.87
CA LEU A 337 -22.23 -21.38 -12.89
C LEU A 337 -22.67 -22.61 -13.69
N PRO A 338 -23.73 -23.32 -13.26
CA PRO A 338 -24.29 -24.39 -14.08
C PRO A 338 -24.69 -23.82 -15.45
N PRO A 339 -24.58 -24.61 -16.53
CA PRO A 339 -25.08 -24.19 -17.83
C PRO A 339 -26.56 -23.79 -17.69
N VAL A 340 -26.90 -22.60 -18.19
CA VAL A 340 -28.30 -22.19 -18.30
C VAL A 340 -28.89 -23.03 -19.42
N LEU A 341 -29.84 -23.92 -19.08
CA LEU A 341 -30.56 -24.76 -20.03
C LEU A 341 -31.50 -23.93 -20.90
#